data_AF-A0A7C8YYL7-F1
#
_entry.id   AF-A0A7C8YYL7-F1
#
_cell.length_a   1.000
_cell.length_b   1.000
_cell.length_c   1.000
_cell.angle_alpha   90.00
_cell.angle_beta   90.00
_cell.angle_gamma   90.00
#
_symmetry.space_group_name_H-M   'P 1'
#
loop_
_entity.id
_entity.type
_entity.pdbx_description
1 polymer ?
#
loop_
_entity_poly.entity_id
_entity_poly.type
_entity_poly.pdbx_seq_one_letter_code
_entity_poly.pdbx_strand_id
1 'polypeptide(L)'
;GKASGNLLPCDPYQRSQARFWAHFVDTKVYPPSWNLWRTQGEPQKKAKTYFIESLKVLEEELGEKCYFGGDNFGFVDTAFIPFYSWFYTYEICGNFSIEAECPKIVAWGKRC
;
A
#
# COMPACT_ATOMS: atom_id res chain seq x y z
N GLY A 1 10.53 -26.87 9.71
CA GLY A 1 10.41 -26.93 8.24
C GLY A 1 9.91 -25.59 7.75
N LYS A 2 10.64 -24.96 6.81
CA LYS A 2 10.25 -23.69 6.19
C LYS A 2 9.07 -24.01 5.26
N ALA A 3 7.85 -23.64 5.64
CA ALA A 3 6.70 -23.77 4.75
C ALA A 3 6.84 -22.73 3.63
N SER A 4 7.35 -23.15 2.48
CA SER A 4 7.32 -22.39 1.24
C SER A 4 5.87 -22.28 0.77
N GLY A 5 5.27 -21.10 0.90
CA GLY A 5 3.95 -20.79 0.32
C GLY A 5 2.88 -20.20 1.26
N ASN A 6 3.17 -19.94 2.54
CA ASN A 6 2.19 -19.32 3.43
C ASN A 6 2.27 -17.79 3.37
N LEU A 7 1.17 -17.14 2.97
CA LEU A 7 1.05 -15.68 2.97
C LEU A 7 1.15 -15.07 4.37
N LEU A 8 0.68 -15.80 5.39
CA LEU A 8 0.76 -15.39 6.78
C LEU A 8 1.92 -16.07 7.51
N PRO A 9 2.69 -15.33 8.33
CA PRO A 9 3.69 -15.90 9.22
C PRO A 9 3.11 -16.95 10.17
N CYS A 10 3.93 -17.94 10.54
CA CYS A 10 3.55 -18.93 11.57
C CYS A 10 3.60 -18.34 12.97
N ASP A 11 4.54 -17.44 13.24
CA ASP A 11 4.66 -16.76 14.52
C ASP A 11 3.40 -15.91 14.79
N PRO A 12 2.73 -16.07 15.94
CA PRO A 12 1.48 -15.37 16.23
C PRO A 12 1.60 -13.84 16.20
N TYR A 13 2.74 -13.28 16.63
CA TYR A 13 2.96 -11.84 16.67
C TYR A 13 3.22 -11.28 15.27
N GLN A 14 4.08 -11.92 14.47
CA GLN A 14 4.28 -11.53 13.08
C GLN A 14 2.98 -11.66 12.27
N ARG A 15 2.17 -12.67 12.57
CA ARG A 15 0.86 -12.86 11.95
C ARG A 15 -0.14 -11.76 12.34
N SER A 16 -0.13 -11.29 13.58
CA SER A 16 -0.99 -10.16 13.98
C SER A 16 -0.53 -8.86 13.31
N GLN A 17 0.77 -8.64 13.17
CA GLN A 17 1.33 -7.50 12.42
C GLN A 17 0.90 -7.52 10.95
N ALA A 18 1.02 -8.67 10.27
CA ALA A 18 0.55 -8.79 8.88
C ALA A 18 -0.94 -8.48 8.72
N ARG A 19 -1.78 -8.92 9.68
CA ARG A 19 -3.22 -8.59 9.68
C ARG A 19 -3.49 -7.12 9.95
N PHE A 20 -2.74 -6.51 10.88
CA PHE A 20 -2.86 -5.09 11.17
C PHE A 20 -2.59 -4.25 9.92
N TRP A 21 -1.51 -4.54 9.20
CA TRP A 21 -1.16 -3.79 7.99
C TRP A 21 -2.11 -4.02 6.83
N ALA A 22 -2.61 -5.25 6.64
CA ALA A 22 -3.67 -5.50 5.65
C ALA A 22 -4.95 -4.73 6.00
N HIS A 23 -5.30 -4.63 7.29
CA HIS A 23 -6.43 -3.81 7.74
C HIS A 23 -6.16 -2.31 7.59
N PHE A 24 -4.92 -1.86 7.78
CA PHE A 24 -4.52 -0.47 7.49
C PHE A 24 -4.73 -0.15 6.01
N VAL A 25 -4.35 -1.04 5.09
CA VAL A 25 -4.61 -0.86 3.66
C VAL A 25 -6.11 -0.69 3.40
N ASP A 26 -6.94 -1.59 3.94
CA ASP A 26 -8.40 -1.56 3.78
C ASP A 26 -9.07 -0.30 4.37
N THR A 27 -8.54 0.24 5.47
CA THR A 27 -9.18 1.35 6.18
C THR A 27 -8.57 2.72 5.91
N LYS A 28 -7.31 2.78 5.47
CA LYS A 28 -6.56 4.02 5.27
C LYS A 28 -6.15 4.26 3.83
N VAL A 29 -5.89 3.22 3.03
CA VAL A 29 -5.55 3.38 1.62
C VAL A 29 -6.79 3.34 0.74
N TYR A 30 -7.69 2.38 0.97
CA TYR A 30 -8.86 2.17 0.11
C TYR A 30 -9.85 3.37 0.09
N PRO A 31 -10.28 3.96 1.22
CA PRO A 31 -11.25 5.05 1.16
C PRO A 31 -10.76 6.31 0.42
N PRO A 32 -9.54 6.83 0.66
CA PRO A 32 -9.06 7.99 -0.09
C PRO A 32 -8.69 7.65 -1.53
N SER A 33 -8.20 6.44 -1.84
CA SER A 33 -7.98 6.03 -3.24
C SER A 33 -9.28 5.98 -4.04
N TRP A 34 -10.35 5.51 -3.41
CA TRP A 34 -11.69 5.53 -3.98
C TRP A 34 -12.22 6.96 -4.22
N ASN A 35 -11.97 7.87 -3.29
CA ASN A 35 -12.40 9.26 -3.43
C ASN A 35 -11.57 10.04 -4.47
N LEU A 36 -10.29 9.70 -4.65
CA LEU A 36 -9.42 10.28 -5.66
C LEU A 36 -10.01 10.15 -7.08
N TRP A 37 -10.57 8.98 -7.42
CA TRP A 37 -11.13 8.74 -8.76
C TRP A 37 -12.58 9.19 -8.91
N ARG A 38 -13.36 9.30 -7.82
CA ARG A 38 -14.82 9.62 -7.88
C ARG A 38 -15.19 11.05 -7.59
N THR A 39 -14.34 11.82 -6.92
CA THR A 39 -14.67 13.16 -6.44
C THR A 39 -13.86 14.21 -7.20
N GLN A 40 -14.28 15.47 -7.09
CA GLN A 40 -13.65 16.62 -7.74
C GLN A 40 -13.56 17.78 -6.74
N GLY A 41 -12.65 18.74 -6.98
CA GLY A 41 -12.49 19.92 -6.14
C GLY A 41 -11.93 19.61 -4.74
N GLU A 42 -12.44 20.29 -3.71
CA GLU A 42 -11.92 20.18 -2.34
C GLU A 42 -11.96 18.76 -1.74
N PRO A 43 -13.02 17.95 -1.91
CA PRO A 43 -13.02 16.56 -1.46
C PRO A 43 -11.88 15.73 -2.07
N GLN A 44 -11.58 15.92 -3.37
CA GLN A 44 -10.52 15.20 -4.06
C GLN A 44 -9.14 15.62 -3.56
N LYS A 45 -8.93 16.92 -3.31
CA LYS A 45 -7.69 17.43 -2.70
C LYS A 45 -7.45 16.84 -1.32
N LYS A 46 -8.49 16.75 -0.48
CA LYS A 46 -8.39 16.08 0.83
C LYS A 46 -8.09 14.59 0.70
N ALA A 47 -8.75 13.91 -0.24
CA ALA A 47 -8.48 12.51 -0.52
C ALA A 47 -7.03 12.27 -0.97
N LYS A 48 -6.50 13.13 -1.83
CA LYS A 48 -5.08 13.13 -2.23
C LYS A 48 -4.15 13.22 -1.02
N THR A 49 -4.36 14.19 -0.13
CA THR A 49 -3.54 14.35 1.07
C THR A 49 -3.54 13.09 1.93
N TYR A 50 -4.72 12.55 2.26
CA TYR A 50 -4.84 11.35 3.08
C TYR A 50 -4.26 10.09 2.39
N PHE A 51 -4.40 9.99 1.07
CA PHE A 51 -3.82 8.88 0.31
C PHE A 51 -2.29 8.93 0.38
N ILE A 52 -1.68 10.08 0.11
CA ILE A 52 -0.22 10.27 0.19
C ILE A 52 0.29 9.99 1.61
N GLU A 53 -0.37 10.52 2.63
CA GLU A 53 -0.01 10.26 4.04
C GLU A 53 -0.06 8.76 4.38
N SER A 54 -1.09 8.05 3.89
CA SER A 54 -1.21 6.60 4.10
C SER A 54 -0.12 5.81 3.38
N LEU A 55 0.27 6.24 2.17
CA LEU A 55 1.39 5.64 1.44
C LEU A 55 2.72 5.89 2.15
N LYS A 56 2.94 7.07 2.73
CA LYS A 56 4.16 7.37 3.50
C LYS A 56 4.31 6.49 4.73
N VAL A 57 3.21 6.24 5.46
CA VAL A 57 3.21 5.30 6.58
C VAL A 57 3.56 3.87 6.11
N LEU A 58 3.01 3.44 4.97
CA LEU A 58 3.36 2.13 4.39
C LEU A 58 4.81 2.08 3.89
N GLU A 59 5.34 3.19 3.36
CA GLU A 59 6.73 3.29 2.92
C GLU A 59 7.70 3.16 4.10
N GLU A 60 7.38 3.78 5.24
CA GLU A 60 8.11 3.62 6.48
C GLU A 60 8.07 2.17 6.99
N GLU A 61 6.89 1.54 6.98
CA GLU A 61 6.75 0.13 7.36
C GLU A 61 7.51 -0.80 6.42
N LEU A 62 7.48 -0.54 5.11
CA LEU A 62 8.25 -1.32 4.13
C LEU A 62 9.75 -1.21 4.43
N GLY A 63 10.23 -0.01 4.77
CA GLY A 63 11.60 0.24 5.17
C GLY A 63 12.60 -0.13 4.07
N GLU A 64 13.43 -1.15 4.33
CA GLU A 64 14.39 -1.71 3.36
C GLU A 64 14.00 -3.13 2.90
N LYS A 65 12.81 -3.60 3.27
CA LYS A 65 12.33 -4.94 2.89
C LYS A 65 11.98 -4.98 1.40
N CYS A 66 12.18 -6.13 0.76
CA CYS A 66 11.75 -6.34 -0.62
C CYS A 66 10.22 -6.39 -0.75
N TYR A 67 9.57 -7.01 0.24
CA TYR A 67 8.13 -7.17 0.37
C TYR A 67 7.71 -6.84 1.80
N PHE A 68 6.43 -6.56 2.06
CA PHE A 68 5.92 -6.42 3.42
C PHE A 68 6.05 -7.74 4.22
N GLY A 69 6.03 -8.89 3.53
CA GLY A 69 6.39 -10.20 4.08
C GLY A 69 7.90 -10.41 4.36
N GLY A 70 8.75 -9.40 4.16
CA GLY A 70 10.20 -9.47 4.31
C GLY A 70 10.88 -9.90 3.01
N ASP A 71 11.52 -11.07 3.02
CA ASP A 71 12.22 -11.62 1.85
C ASP A 71 11.28 -12.24 0.81
N ASN A 72 10.04 -12.56 1.20
CA ASN A 72 9.07 -13.22 0.34
C ASN A 72 7.78 -12.41 0.27
N PHE A 73 7.09 -12.50 -0.87
CA PHE A 73 5.76 -11.94 -1.06
C PHE A 73 4.80 -12.49 0.00
N GLY A 74 4.10 -11.61 0.72
CA GLY A 74 3.27 -11.95 1.88
C GLY A 74 1.84 -11.44 1.80
N PHE A 75 1.15 -11.59 2.95
CA PHE A 75 -0.26 -11.25 3.06
C PHE A 75 -0.57 -9.76 2.80
N VAL A 76 0.25 -8.86 3.35
CA VAL A 76 0.09 -7.41 3.15
C VAL A 76 0.33 -7.04 1.69
N ASP A 77 1.33 -7.68 1.05
CA ASP A 77 1.62 -7.45 -0.37
C ASP A 77 0.41 -7.82 -1.23
N THR A 78 -0.23 -8.96 -0.92
CA THR A 78 -1.46 -9.41 -1.59
C THR A 78 -2.61 -8.42 -1.43
N ALA A 79 -2.75 -7.85 -0.23
CA ALA A 79 -3.80 -6.87 0.06
C ALA A 79 -3.57 -5.52 -0.65
N PHE A 80 -2.30 -5.13 -0.84
CA PHE A 80 -1.94 -3.81 -1.34
C PHE A 80 -1.65 -3.77 -2.85
N ILE A 81 -1.12 -4.84 -3.44
CA ILE A 81 -0.70 -4.83 -4.86
C ILE A 81 -1.82 -4.50 -5.85
N PRO A 82 -3.12 -4.85 -5.61
CA PRO A 82 -4.18 -4.46 -6.54
C PRO A 82 -4.29 -2.95 -6.74
N PHE A 83 -3.96 -2.14 -5.72
CA PHE A 83 -3.99 -0.68 -5.80
C PHE A 83 -2.92 -0.13 -6.75
N TYR A 84 -1.77 -0.80 -6.87
CA TYR A 84 -0.68 -0.37 -7.75
C TYR A 84 -1.14 -0.27 -9.22
N SER A 85 -1.99 -1.20 -9.66
CA SER A 85 -2.55 -1.16 -11.02
C SER A 85 -3.39 0.09 -11.32
N TRP A 86 -3.88 0.76 -10.26
CA TRP A 86 -4.66 2.00 -10.36
C TRP A 86 -3.85 3.27 -10.12
N PHE A 87 -2.55 3.16 -9.81
CA PHE A 87 -1.73 4.33 -9.50
C PHE A 87 -1.74 5.37 -10.62
N TYR A 88 -1.61 4.93 -11.86
CA TYR A 88 -1.73 5.83 -13.02
C TYR A 88 -3.04 6.63 -13.02
N THR A 89 -4.17 5.97 -12.76
CA THR A 89 -5.47 6.64 -12.67
C THR A 89 -5.49 7.65 -11.51
N TYR A 90 -4.95 7.28 -10.35
CA TYR A 90 -4.90 8.17 -9.19
C TYR A 90 -4.02 9.40 -9.47
N GLU A 91 -2.86 9.22 -10.09
CA GLU A 91 -1.95 10.31 -10.48
C GLU A 91 -2.61 11.30 -11.43
N ILE A 92 -3.30 10.80 -12.47
CA ILE A 92 -4.05 11.62 -13.42
C ILE A 92 -5.20 12.35 -12.75
N CYS A 93 -6.03 11.65 -11.96
CA CYS A 93 -7.17 12.27 -11.28
C CYS A 93 -6.75 13.30 -10.23
N GLY A 94 -5.72 13.00 -9.43
CA GLY A 94 -5.24 13.85 -8.34
C GLY A 94 -4.17 14.87 -8.77
N ASN A 95 -3.74 14.85 -10.02
CA ASN A 95 -2.67 15.67 -10.58
C ASN A 95 -1.41 15.69 -9.68
N PHE A 96 -0.78 14.52 -9.53
CA PHE A 96 0.44 14.33 -8.74
C PHE A 96 1.24 13.12 -9.22
N SER A 97 2.44 12.95 -8.66
CA SER A 97 3.26 11.76 -8.85
C SER A 97 3.38 11.01 -7.53
N ILE A 98 3.00 9.74 -7.53
CA ILE A 98 3.18 8.84 -6.39
C ILE A 98 4.68 8.52 -6.24
N GLU A 99 5.41 8.34 -7.34
CA GLU A 99 6.86 8.06 -7.30
C GLU A 99 7.65 9.22 -6.67
N ALA A 100 7.24 10.47 -6.88
CA ALA A 100 7.88 11.63 -6.27
C ALA A 100 7.65 11.70 -4.74
N GLU A 101 6.49 11.24 -4.25
CA GLU A 101 6.14 11.28 -2.82
C GLU A 101 6.56 10.02 -2.06
N CYS A 102 6.51 8.87 -2.74
CA CYS A 102 6.66 7.53 -2.18
C CYS A 102 7.45 6.61 -3.14
N PRO A 103 8.74 6.90 -3.36
CA PRO A 103 9.56 6.18 -4.35
C PRO A 103 9.73 4.69 -4.02
N LYS A 104 9.83 4.31 -2.73
CA LYS A 104 10.00 2.89 -2.37
C LYS A 104 8.73 2.09 -2.60
N ILE A 105 7.56 2.68 -2.40
CA ILE A 105 6.29 2.03 -2.72
C ILE A 105 6.17 1.77 -4.22
N VAL A 106 6.58 2.72 -5.07
CA VAL A 106 6.60 2.49 -6.52
C VAL A 106 7.63 1.41 -6.90
N ALA A 107 8.82 1.43 -6.31
CA ALA A 107 9.82 0.40 -6.53
C ALA A 107 9.36 -1.01 -6.09
N TRP A 108 8.64 -1.09 -4.97
CA TRP A 108 7.98 -2.31 -4.49
C TRP A 108 6.92 -2.79 -5.49
N GLY A 109 6.04 -1.90 -5.96
CA GLY A 109 5.00 -2.26 -6.93
C GLY A 109 5.56 -2.74 -8.27
N LYS A 110 6.69 -2.19 -8.73
CA LYS A 110 7.42 -2.67 -9.93
C LYS A 110 8.06 -4.06 -9.74
N ARG A 111 8.33 -4.46 -8.49
CA ARG A 111 8.98 -5.74 -8.14
C ARG A 111 7.98 -6.89 -7.97
N CYS A 112 6.80 -6.57 -7.45
CA CYS A 112 5.67 -7.49 -7.31
C CYS A 112 5.13 -7.95 -8.67
#